data_AF-A0A182WJM1-F1
#
_entry.id   AF-A0A182WJM1-F1
#
_cell.length_a   1.000
_cell.length_b   1.000
_cell.length_c   1.000
_cell.angle_alpha   90.00
_cell.angle_beta   90.00
_cell.angle_gamma   90.00
#
_symmetry.space_group_name_H-M   'P 1'
#
loop_
_entity.id
_entity.type
_entity.pdbx_description
1 polymer ?
#
loop_
_entity_poly.entity_id
_entity_poly.type
_entity_poly.pdbx_seq_one_letter_code
_entity_poly.pdbx_strand_id
1 'polypeptide(L)'
;MLNRASLFACDFAKVAYCPVKMRLVRTSVCLFVWGFICWGAQCTAVDGKYVPTWESLDSRPLPKWYDDAKVGIFIHWGVYAVPSYGSEWFWINWKGSNATEYVQFMNNNYKPGFTYQDFASDFTAELFNATEWADLFVRSGARYVVLTSKHHEGYTLWPSKHTFGWNSMDVGPHRDIVGELAGAVRATGQLTFGVYYSLFEWFNRLYTHDRDLAFLHREYVDGKVWPELKELINNYRPEVLWSDGDWEAPDGYWKAREFFTWLYNDSPVRDTIVTNDRWGMGTLCLHGDFHTCSDRYNPGVLQKHKWENAMTIDRKSWGHRANARLEDFVTTDELIGEIATTVSCGGNILINVGPTKAGTIDPIFAERLVDMGRWLKVNGDAIYKSQPWDYQNDTLTGSVWYTTAKGSSRRDSSFRTIYAIVLDYPYKTNSVRLGAFSNQVTKIVQITMLGFNTTLKWKPTDDGILVEFPSKNEIDRLKLHHAWTLKITLSSRWPLNG
;
A
#
# COMPACT_ATOMS: atom_id res chain seq x y z
N MET A 1 -9.25 39.59 4.99
CA MET A 1 -9.21 40.24 3.67
C MET A 1 -7.81 40.04 3.08
N LEU A 2 -7.76 39.56 1.83
CA LEU A 2 -6.65 39.57 0.86
C LEU A 2 -5.34 38.80 1.15
N ASN A 3 -5.23 37.65 0.46
CA ASN A 3 -4.15 37.19 -0.43
C ASN A 3 -2.68 37.51 -0.10
N ARG A 4 -1.84 36.45 -0.04
CA ARG A 4 -0.85 36.14 -1.10
C ARG A 4 -0.22 34.75 -0.91
N ALA A 5 -0.22 33.99 -2.00
CA ALA A 5 0.51 32.75 -2.22
C ALA A 5 1.66 33.00 -3.22
N SER A 6 2.76 32.24 -3.10
CA SER A 6 3.83 32.05 -4.10
C SER A 6 4.71 30.89 -3.59
N LEU A 7 4.74 29.66 -4.14
CA LEU A 7 5.12 29.20 -5.49
C LEU A 7 6.47 29.77 -5.96
N PHE A 8 7.51 28.94 -5.91
CA PHE A 8 8.73 29.08 -6.70
C PHE A 8 8.86 27.85 -7.60
N ALA A 9 8.62 28.06 -8.90
CA ALA A 9 9.02 27.18 -9.98
C ALA A 9 10.37 27.64 -10.53
N CYS A 10 11.25 26.70 -10.84
CA CYS A 10 12.53 26.94 -11.49
C CYS A 10 12.37 26.88 -13.00
N ASP A 11 12.77 27.93 -13.70
CA ASP A 11 12.78 28.06 -15.16
C ASP A 11 14.24 28.00 -15.63
N PHE A 12 14.58 27.09 -16.55
CA PHE A 12 15.82 27.17 -17.32
C PHE A 12 15.53 27.04 -18.81
N ALA A 13 16.07 28.00 -19.56
CA ALA A 13 15.74 28.35 -20.92
C ALA A 13 16.41 27.47 -22.00
N LYS A 14 15.60 27.19 -23.04
CA LYS A 14 15.86 27.18 -24.50
C LYS A 14 17.32 27.06 -25.00
N VAL A 15 17.58 25.98 -25.76
CA VAL A 15 18.64 25.91 -26.77
C VAL A 15 18.00 25.82 -28.16
N ALA A 16 18.46 26.68 -29.08
CA ALA A 16 17.98 26.82 -30.45
C ALA A 16 18.65 25.78 -31.39
N TYR A 17 17.85 25.13 -32.23
CA TYR A 17 18.31 24.23 -33.30
C TYR A 17 18.59 25.00 -34.60
N CYS A 18 19.76 24.74 -35.19
CA CYS A 18 20.19 25.24 -36.50
C CYS A 18 19.94 24.17 -37.58
N PRO A 19 19.30 24.47 -38.74
CA PRO A 19 19.09 23.47 -39.78
C PRO A 19 20.19 23.54 -40.85
N VAL A 20 21.02 22.49 -40.96
CA VAL A 20 21.94 22.32 -42.09
C VAL A 20 21.27 21.48 -43.17
N LYS A 21 21.11 22.06 -44.37
CA LYS A 21 20.68 21.37 -45.60
C LYS A 21 21.78 20.41 -46.07
N MET A 22 21.49 19.12 -46.16
CA MET A 22 22.32 18.15 -46.90
C MET A 22 21.65 17.75 -48.22
N ARG A 23 22.43 17.90 -49.31
CA ARG A 23 22.09 17.52 -50.69
C ARG A 23 22.08 16.00 -50.84
N LEU A 24 21.04 15.47 -51.49
CA LEU A 24 21.04 14.11 -52.03
C LEU A 24 22.06 14.00 -53.17
N VAL A 25 22.98 13.03 -53.06
CA VAL A 25 23.70 12.45 -54.20
C VAL A 25 23.33 10.97 -54.24
N ARG A 26 22.72 10.56 -55.35
CA ARG A 26 22.40 9.16 -55.66
C ARG A 26 23.66 8.47 -56.14
N THR A 27 24.08 7.41 -55.45
CA THR A 27 24.98 6.39 -56.01
C THR A 27 24.47 5.02 -55.61
N SER A 28 24.04 4.27 -56.61
CA SER A 28 23.62 2.87 -56.51
C SER A 28 24.82 1.98 -56.24
N VAL A 29 24.79 1.20 -55.16
CA VAL A 29 25.66 0.03 -54.98
C VAL A 29 24.80 -1.13 -54.50
N CYS A 30 24.82 -2.22 -55.26
CA CYS A 30 24.14 -3.47 -54.98
C CYS A 30 24.96 -4.35 -54.01
N LEU A 31 24.23 -5.23 -53.31
CA LEU A 31 24.63 -6.53 -52.75
C LEU A 31 25.52 -6.53 -51.48
N PHE A 32 24.97 -6.94 -50.35
CA PHE A 32 24.96 -8.35 -49.90
C PHE A 32 24.16 -8.46 -48.59
N VAL A 33 23.07 -9.22 -48.60
CA VAL A 33 22.29 -9.54 -47.39
C VAL A 33 22.99 -10.71 -46.71
N TRP A 34 23.69 -10.43 -45.60
CA TRP A 34 24.01 -11.45 -44.60
C TRP A 34 22.98 -11.32 -43.48
N GLY A 35 22.11 -12.32 -43.38
CA GLY A 35 21.17 -12.45 -42.29
C GLY A 35 21.92 -12.76 -41.00
N PHE A 36 22.13 -11.76 -40.16
CA PHE A 36 22.36 -11.98 -38.74
C PHE A 36 21.01 -12.14 -38.06
N ILE A 37 20.66 -13.40 -37.83
CA ILE A 37 19.64 -13.77 -36.85
C ILE A 37 20.20 -13.36 -35.49
N CYS A 38 19.80 -12.18 -35.00
CA CYS A 38 19.96 -11.83 -33.60
C CYS A 38 19.04 -12.75 -32.80
N TRP A 39 19.56 -13.92 -32.42
CA TRP A 39 18.97 -14.72 -31.36
C TRP A 39 19.00 -13.84 -30.11
N GLY A 40 17.82 -13.41 -29.64
CA GLY A 40 17.70 -12.71 -28.38
C GLY A 40 18.35 -13.58 -27.31
N ALA A 41 19.43 -13.07 -26.71
CA ALA A 41 19.99 -13.66 -25.51
C ALA A 41 18.91 -13.56 -24.43
N GLN A 42 18.14 -14.64 -24.27
CA GLN A 42 17.48 -14.90 -23.00
C GLN A 42 18.60 -15.01 -21.98
N CYS A 43 18.74 -14.01 -21.12
CA CYS A 43 19.37 -14.16 -19.81
C CYS A 43 18.58 -15.25 -19.07
N THR A 44 18.91 -16.50 -19.35
CA THR A 44 18.44 -17.64 -18.58
C THR A 44 19.24 -17.60 -17.28
N ALA A 45 18.52 -17.51 -16.17
CA ALA A 45 19.09 -17.62 -14.83
C ALA A 45 20.05 -18.81 -14.79
N VAL A 46 21.32 -18.55 -14.48
CA VAL A 46 22.28 -19.62 -14.26
C VAL A 46 21.83 -20.31 -12.97
N ASP A 47 21.30 -21.53 -13.11
CA ASP A 47 20.89 -22.45 -12.04
C ASP A 47 19.58 -22.13 -11.27
N GLY A 48 18.68 -21.32 -11.84
CA GLY A 48 17.37 -21.02 -11.22
C GLY A 48 17.42 -20.15 -9.96
N LYS A 49 18.62 -19.64 -9.60
CA LYS A 49 18.82 -18.66 -8.54
C LYS A 49 18.81 -17.24 -9.09
N TYR A 50 18.35 -16.30 -8.27
CA TYR A 50 18.45 -14.87 -8.57
C TYR A 50 19.90 -14.38 -8.42
N VAL A 51 20.30 -13.43 -9.26
CA VAL A 51 21.61 -12.74 -9.18
C VAL A 51 21.38 -11.26 -8.81
N PRO A 52 22.39 -10.53 -8.29
CA PRO A 52 22.22 -9.17 -7.78
C PRO A 52 22.11 -8.10 -8.89
N THR A 53 21.16 -8.29 -9.80
CA THR A 53 20.76 -7.33 -10.85
C THR A 53 19.25 -7.13 -10.79
N TRP A 54 18.78 -5.90 -11.03
CA TRP A 54 17.35 -5.61 -11.03
C TRP A 54 16.58 -6.44 -12.06
N GLU A 55 17.15 -6.66 -13.25
CA GLU A 55 16.56 -7.56 -14.26
C GLU A 55 16.28 -8.97 -13.72
N SER A 56 17.22 -9.54 -12.95
CA SER A 56 17.02 -10.85 -12.34
C SER A 56 15.99 -10.79 -11.21
N LEU A 57 16.09 -9.81 -10.32
CA LEU A 57 15.27 -9.70 -9.11
C LEU A 57 13.81 -9.36 -9.43
N ASP A 58 13.58 -8.41 -10.35
CA ASP A 58 12.24 -7.99 -10.78
C ASP A 58 11.56 -9.04 -11.69
N SER A 59 12.31 -10.04 -12.17
CA SER A 59 11.71 -11.21 -12.86
C SER A 59 10.99 -12.17 -11.92
N ARG A 60 11.15 -11.99 -10.60
CA ARG A 60 10.51 -12.83 -9.59
C ARG A 60 8.98 -12.75 -9.72
N PRO A 61 8.29 -13.90 -9.84
CA PRO A 61 6.83 -13.90 -9.86
C PRO A 61 6.26 -13.43 -8.54
N LEU A 62 5.31 -12.49 -8.59
CA LEU A 62 4.58 -12.05 -7.40
C LEU A 62 3.87 -13.25 -6.72
N PRO A 63 4.10 -13.48 -5.41
CA PRO A 63 3.35 -14.46 -4.64
C PRO A 63 1.84 -14.24 -4.75
N LYS A 64 1.13 -15.29 -5.16
CA LYS A 64 -0.32 -15.24 -5.46
C LYS A 64 -1.16 -14.70 -4.30
N TRP A 65 -0.77 -15.05 -3.06
CA TRP A 65 -1.50 -14.64 -1.86
C TRP A 65 -1.59 -13.11 -1.76
N TYR A 66 -0.54 -12.39 -2.16
CA TYR A 66 -0.48 -10.93 -2.05
C TYR A 66 -1.44 -10.27 -3.03
N ASP A 67 -1.48 -10.74 -4.28
CA ASP A 67 -2.48 -10.24 -5.24
C ASP A 67 -3.91 -10.59 -4.81
N ASP A 68 -4.13 -11.74 -4.17
CA ASP A 68 -5.45 -12.16 -3.71
C ASP A 68 -5.95 -11.42 -2.45
N ALA A 69 -5.03 -10.87 -1.64
CA ALA A 69 -5.28 -10.29 -0.33
C ALA A 69 -6.02 -8.95 -0.37
N LYS A 70 -5.64 -8.05 -1.29
CA LYS A 70 -6.19 -6.70 -1.53
C LYS A 70 -6.12 -5.69 -0.38
N VAL A 71 -6.50 -6.05 0.83
CA VAL A 71 -6.65 -5.13 1.97
C VAL A 71 -5.73 -5.55 3.11
N GLY A 72 -4.90 -4.61 3.58
CA GLY A 72 -4.01 -4.79 4.72
C GLY A 72 -4.11 -3.66 5.74
N ILE A 73 -3.59 -3.92 6.95
CA ILE A 73 -3.48 -2.92 8.02
C ILE A 73 -2.02 -2.54 8.21
N PHE A 74 -1.74 -1.24 8.27
CA PHE A 74 -0.47 -0.69 8.67
C PHE A 74 -0.56 -0.19 10.11
N ILE A 75 0.53 -0.29 10.86
CA ILE A 75 0.58 0.18 12.25
C ILE A 75 1.88 0.97 12.43
N HIS A 76 1.74 2.28 12.64
CA HIS A 76 2.84 3.15 13.06
C HIS A 76 2.77 3.36 14.57
N TRP A 77 3.63 2.65 15.28
CA TRP A 77 3.72 2.69 16.73
C TRP A 77 5.18 2.67 17.18
N GLY A 78 5.50 3.49 18.18
CA GLY A 78 6.86 3.70 18.65
C GLY A 78 6.90 4.78 19.72
N VAL A 79 8.11 5.23 20.07
CA VAL A 79 8.32 6.19 21.16
C VAL A 79 7.66 7.54 20.85
N TYR A 80 7.53 7.90 19.58
CA TYR A 80 6.79 9.09 19.13
C TYR A 80 5.30 9.09 19.54
N ALA A 81 4.71 7.94 19.90
CA ALA A 81 3.36 7.88 20.45
C ALA A 81 3.28 8.47 21.87
N VAL A 82 4.39 8.62 22.60
CA VAL A 82 4.42 9.19 23.95
C VAL A 82 4.08 10.67 23.98
N PRO A 83 4.78 11.56 23.23
CA PRO A 83 4.39 12.96 23.17
C PRO A 83 3.02 13.17 22.51
N SER A 84 2.58 12.23 21.66
CA SER A 84 1.24 12.25 21.04
C SER A 84 0.92 13.59 20.37
N TYR A 85 1.88 14.20 19.68
CA TYR A 85 1.74 15.55 19.11
C TYR A 85 2.33 15.64 17.71
N GLY A 86 1.59 16.21 16.77
CA GLY A 86 2.06 16.41 15.40
C GLY A 86 2.03 15.11 14.58
N SER A 87 3.15 14.37 14.57
CA SER A 87 3.27 13.08 13.88
C SER A 87 4.42 12.23 14.40
N GLU A 88 4.61 11.05 13.81
CA GLU A 88 5.77 10.17 14.04
C GLU A 88 7.13 10.82 13.72
N TRP A 89 7.13 12.00 13.06
CA TRP A 89 8.31 12.84 12.81
C TRP A 89 8.65 13.78 13.97
N PHE A 90 8.08 13.56 15.16
CA PHE A 90 8.25 14.42 16.33
C PHE A 90 9.71 14.77 16.62
N TRP A 91 10.61 13.78 16.62
CA TRP A 91 12.01 14.00 17.01
C TRP A 91 12.73 14.92 16.02
N ILE A 92 12.61 14.68 14.72
CA ILE A 92 13.25 15.53 13.71
C ILE A 92 12.62 16.93 13.67
N ASN A 93 11.30 17.05 13.82
CA ASN A 93 10.64 18.35 13.85
C ASN A 93 11.05 19.17 15.08
N TRP A 94 11.23 18.51 16.23
CA TRP A 94 11.68 19.17 17.46
C TRP A 94 13.16 19.52 17.45
N LYS A 95 14.04 18.55 17.15
CA LYS A 95 15.50 18.71 17.32
C LYS A 95 16.27 18.98 16.03
N GLY A 96 15.79 18.49 14.89
CA GLY A 96 16.43 18.71 13.60
C GLY A 96 16.02 20.06 12.99
N SER A 97 14.73 20.20 12.71
CA SER A 97 14.16 21.41 12.08
C SER A 97 13.94 22.55 13.07
N ASN A 98 13.89 22.26 14.38
CA ASN A 98 13.60 23.24 15.43
C ASN A 98 12.28 23.99 15.18
N ALA A 99 11.24 23.26 14.76
CA ALA A 99 9.94 23.81 14.44
C ALA A 99 9.28 24.43 15.69
N THR A 100 8.84 25.68 15.57
CA THR A 100 8.38 26.52 16.68
C THR A 100 7.31 25.84 17.53
N GLU A 101 6.33 25.20 16.90
CA GLU A 101 5.21 24.54 17.57
C GLU A 101 5.65 23.32 18.39
N TYR A 102 6.66 22.56 17.94
CA TYR A 102 7.20 21.42 18.67
C TYR A 102 8.07 21.88 19.84
N VAL A 103 8.88 22.93 19.64
CA VAL A 103 9.69 23.53 20.70
C VAL A 103 8.81 24.12 21.79
N GLN A 104 7.76 24.86 21.42
CA GLN A 104 6.79 25.40 22.38
C GLN A 104 6.03 24.29 23.11
N PHE A 105 5.59 23.25 22.40
CA PHE A 105 4.99 22.08 23.03
C PHE A 105 5.92 21.47 24.08
N MET A 106 7.20 21.30 23.76
CA MET A 106 8.18 20.76 24.71
C MET A 106 8.41 21.68 25.91
N ASN A 107 8.56 22.99 25.69
CA ASN A 107 8.75 23.97 26.77
C ASN A 107 7.54 24.06 27.71
N ASN A 108 6.33 23.86 27.19
CA ASN A 108 5.10 23.99 27.98
C ASN A 108 4.76 22.72 28.77
N ASN A 109 5.18 21.54 28.30
CA ASN A 109 4.72 20.26 28.84
C ASN A 109 5.83 19.41 29.48
N TYR A 110 7.10 19.72 29.24
CA TYR A 110 8.23 18.93 29.72
C TYR A 110 9.27 19.79 30.43
N LYS A 111 9.98 19.17 31.39
CA LYS A 111 11.02 19.85 32.17
C LYS A 111 12.17 20.34 31.27
N PRO A 112 12.84 21.45 31.61
CA PRO A 112 14.06 21.86 30.94
C PRO A 112 15.10 20.73 30.92
N GLY A 113 15.80 20.57 29.79
CA GLY A 113 16.81 19.52 29.60
C GLY A 113 16.25 18.15 29.20
N PHE A 114 14.93 18.00 29.04
CA PHE A 114 14.34 16.76 28.51
C PHE A 114 14.91 16.42 27.12
N THR A 115 15.23 15.14 26.92
CA THR A 115 15.73 14.57 25.67
C THR A 115 14.67 13.68 25.02
N TYR A 116 14.85 13.34 23.75
CA TYR A 116 13.88 12.43 23.11
C TYR A 116 13.92 11.03 23.71
N GLN A 117 15.10 10.60 24.16
CA GLN A 117 15.33 9.31 24.78
C GLN A 117 14.56 9.16 26.10
N ASP A 118 14.33 10.26 26.82
CA ASP A 118 13.54 10.25 28.06
C ASP A 118 12.07 9.83 27.81
N PHE A 119 11.57 9.89 26.57
CA PHE A 119 10.24 9.36 26.24
C PHE A 119 10.17 7.84 26.27
N ALA A 120 11.28 7.13 26.06
CA ALA A 120 11.23 5.68 25.92
C ALA A 120 10.78 4.97 27.21
N SER A 121 11.07 5.52 28.39
CA SER A 121 10.54 4.96 29.65
C SER A 121 9.04 5.14 29.82
N ASP A 122 8.46 6.16 29.16
CA ASP A 122 7.02 6.45 29.20
C ASP A 122 6.26 5.74 28.06
N PHE A 123 6.96 5.03 27.17
CA PHE A 123 6.37 4.13 26.18
C PHE A 123 6.10 2.78 26.85
N THR A 124 4.97 2.68 27.53
CA THR A 124 4.71 1.60 28.48
C THR A 124 3.99 0.39 27.90
N ALA A 125 3.18 0.56 26.84
CA ALA A 125 2.41 -0.51 26.22
C ALA A 125 1.59 -1.38 27.22
N GLU A 126 1.15 -0.77 28.32
CA GLU A 126 0.55 -1.45 29.47
C GLU A 126 -0.85 -2.02 29.17
N LEU A 127 -1.51 -1.50 28.13
CA LEU A 127 -2.79 -1.98 27.60
C LEU A 127 -2.62 -2.68 26.23
N PHE A 128 -1.39 -2.90 25.77
CA PHE A 128 -1.15 -3.64 24.53
C PHE A 128 -1.51 -5.12 24.70
N ASN A 129 -2.45 -5.57 23.87
CA ASN A 129 -2.82 -6.97 23.73
C ASN A 129 -2.78 -7.37 22.24
N ALA A 130 -1.77 -8.14 21.86
CA ALA A 130 -1.58 -8.63 20.50
C ALA A 130 -2.78 -9.42 19.97
N THR A 131 -3.47 -10.18 20.82
CA THR A 131 -4.64 -10.98 20.42
C THR A 131 -5.85 -10.10 20.12
N GLU A 132 -6.07 -9.05 20.92
CA GLU A 132 -7.16 -8.10 20.68
C GLU A 132 -6.94 -7.28 19.40
N TRP A 133 -5.70 -6.88 19.13
CA TRP A 133 -5.34 -6.25 17.86
C TRP A 133 -5.59 -7.20 16.68
N ALA A 134 -5.11 -8.44 16.77
CA ALA A 134 -5.32 -9.43 15.72
C ALA A 134 -6.81 -9.71 15.47
N ASP A 135 -7.63 -9.82 16.52
CA ASP A 135 -9.09 -9.96 16.40
C ASP A 135 -9.72 -8.74 15.71
N LEU A 136 -9.34 -7.52 16.08
CA LEU A 136 -9.83 -6.31 15.43
C LEU A 136 -9.48 -6.30 13.93
N PHE A 137 -8.26 -6.70 13.56
CA PHE A 137 -7.83 -6.75 12.17
C PHE A 137 -8.50 -7.87 11.36
N VAL A 138 -8.84 -9.00 12.00
CA VAL A 138 -9.71 -10.01 11.37
C VAL A 138 -11.11 -9.43 11.15
N ARG A 139 -11.68 -8.78 12.15
CA ARG A 139 -13.01 -8.15 12.06
C ARG A 139 -13.07 -7.02 11.04
N SER A 140 -11.93 -6.40 10.72
CA SER A 140 -11.83 -5.37 9.69
C SER A 140 -11.86 -5.93 8.27
N GLY A 141 -11.67 -7.24 8.10
CA GLY A 141 -11.56 -7.88 6.79
C GLY A 141 -10.17 -7.78 6.16
N ALA A 142 -9.16 -7.29 6.88
CA ALA A 142 -7.80 -7.33 6.36
C ALA A 142 -7.32 -8.77 6.11
N ARG A 143 -6.31 -8.91 5.24
CA ARG A 143 -5.65 -10.19 4.91
C ARG A 143 -4.17 -10.20 5.25
N TYR A 144 -3.60 -9.04 5.55
CA TYR A 144 -2.23 -8.90 6.03
C TYR A 144 -2.09 -7.68 6.95
N VAL A 145 -1.09 -7.72 7.82
CA VAL A 145 -0.79 -6.67 8.79
C VAL A 145 0.70 -6.36 8.71
N VAL A 146 1.06 -5.08 8.64
CA VAL A 146 2.43 -4.58 8.61
C VAL A 146 2.65 -3.70 9.83
N LEU A 147 3.56 -4.11 10.73
CA LEU A 147 3.94 -3.33 11.92
C LEU A 147 5.24 -2.57 11.65
N THR A 148 5.34 -1.30 12.03
CA THR A 148 6.61 -0.59 12.13
C THR A 148 7.52 -1.27 13.14
N SER A 149 8.37 -2.20 12.68
CA SER A 149 9.35 -2.85 13.54
C SER A 149 10.39 -1.84 14.05
N LYS A 150 10.79 -0.92 13.16
CA LYS A 150 11.68 0.21 13.43
C LYS A 150 11.30 1.38 12.55
N HIS A 151 11.08 2.56 13.13
CA HIS A 151 10.90 3.82 12.40
C HIS A 151 12.20 4.65 12.37
N HIS A 152 12.17 5.84 11.78
CA HIS A 152 13.35 6.71 11.59
C HIS A 152 14.04 7.16 12.90
N GLU A 153 13.36 7.02 14.05
CA GLU A 153 13.94 7.24 15.38
C GLU A 153 14.89 6.12 15.84
N GLY A 154 14.97 5.02 15.09
CA GLY A 154 15.86 3.89 15.37
C GLY A 154 15.43 3.00 16.53
N TYR A 155 14.31 3.27 17.19
CA TYR A 155 13.78 2.43 18.26
C TYR A 155 13.18 1.16 17.68
N THR A 156 13.65 0.00 18.13
CA THR A 156 13.17 -1.30 17.63
C THR A 156 12.10 -1.87 18.56
N LEU A 157 11.01 -2.38 17.99
CA LEU A 157 9.91 -3.04 18.70
C LEU A 157 10.17 -4.54 18.97
N TRP A 158 11.42 -4.96 18.86
CA TRP A 158 11.90 -6.31 19.13
C TRP A 158 13.27 -6.21 19.83
N PRO A 159 13.74 -7.26 20.53
CA PRO A 159 15.03 -7.24 21.24
C PRO A 159 16.23 -7.33 20.28
N SER A 160 16.44 -6.29 19.46
CA SER A 160 17.51 -6.24 18.47
C SER A 160 18.88 -6.22 19.12
N LYS A 161 19.76 -7.16 18.74
CA LYS A 161 21.16 -7.18 19.19
C LYS A 161 21.98 -6.00 18.66
N HIS A 162 21.48 -5.32 17.64
CA HIS A 162 22.12 -4.19 16.96
C HIS A 162 21.55 -2.83 17.39
N THR A 163 20.56 -2.84 18.29
CA THR A 163 19.97 -1.66 18.93
C THR A 163 19.92 -1.85 20.45
N PHE A 164 21.05 -2.23 21.06
CA PHE A 164 21.16 -2.42 22.50
C PHE A 164 20.80 -1.14 23.26
N GLY A 165 19.93 -1.24 24.27
CA GLY A 165 19.50 -0.13 25.11
C GLY A 165 18.51 0.84 24.45
N TRP A 166 18.09 0.59 23.21
CA TRP A 166 17.13 1.43 22.48
C TRP A 166 16.08 0.58 21.75
N ASN A 167 15.48 -0.34 22.49
CA ASN A 167 14.45 -1.25 22.00
C ASN A 167 13.39 -1.56 23.07
N SER A 168 12.27 -2.15 22.65
CA SER A 168 11.12 -2.42 23.51
C SER A 168 11.32 -3.46 24.60
N MET A 169 12.38 -4.27 24.52
CA MET A 169 12.75 -5.19 25.57
C MET A 169 13.63 -4.53 26.63
N ASP A 170 14.56 -3.67 26.20
CA ASP A 170 15.54 -3.05 27.10
C ASP A 170 14.98 -1.83 27.85
N VAL A 171 14.11 -1.03 27.22
CA VAL A 171 13.54 0.18 27.83
C VAL A 171 12.08 0.38 27.43
N GLY A 172 11.24 0.77 28.39
CA GLY A 172 9.80 1.01 28.18
C GLY A 172 8.98 -0.27 28.45
N PRO A 173 8.43 -0.96 27.43
CA PRO A 173 7.50 -2.06 27.64
C PRO A 173 8.07 -3.32 28.28
N HIS A 174 9.38 -3.56 28.13
CA HIS A 174 10.04 -4.83 28.43
C HIS A 174 9.40 -6.04 27.73
N ARG A 175 9.07 -5.87 26.45
CA ARG A 175 8.33 -6.84 25.62
C ARG A 175 8.91 -6.95 24.22
N ASP A 176 8.82 -8.15 23.64
CA ASP A 176 9.05 -8.38 22.20
C ASP A 176 7.73 -8.17 21.45
N ILE A 177 7.41 -6.92 21.13
CA ILE A 177 6.14 -6.54 20.51
C ILE A 177 5.99 -7.17 19.12
N VAL A 178 7.06 -7.20 18.31
CA VAL A 178 7.05 -7.85 17.00
C VAL A 178 6.73 -9.34 17.14
N GLY A 179 7.40 -10.04 18.07
CA GLY A 179 7.15 -11.46 18.33
C GLY A 179 5.74 -11.76 18.79
N GLU A 180 5.23 -10.99 19.76
CA GLU A 180 3.87 -11.14 20.28
C GLU A 180 2.81 -10.92 19.20
N LEU A 181 2.93 -9.84 18.41
CA LEU A 181 1.97 -9.56 17.33
C LEU A 181 2.08 -10.59 16.21
N ALA A 182 3.29 -11.00 15.82
CA ALA A 182 3.48 -12.04 14.80
C ALA A 182 2.82 -13.36 15.21
N GLY A 183 2.95 -13.75 16.48
CA GLY A 183 2.30 -14.92 17.04
C GLY A 183 0.78 -14.82 17.00
N ALA A 184 0.21 -13.71 17.48
CA ALA A 184 -1.23 -13.48 17.51
C ALA A 184 -1.84 -13.44 16.11
N VAL A 185 -1.22 -12.72 15.17
CA VAL A 185 -1.66 -12.62 13.76
C VAL A 185 -1.70 -14.00 13.11
N ARG A 186 -0.66 -14.82 13.27
CA ARG A 186 -0.63 -16.19 12.73
C ARG A 186 -1.66 -17.10 13.37
N ALA A 187 -1.88 -16.97 14.69
CA ALA A 187 -2.87 -17.77 15.41
C ALA A 187 -4.30 -17.57 14.91
N THR A 188 -4.59 -16.45 14.23
CA THR A 188 -5.91 -16.23 13.60
C THR A 188 -6.19 -17.16 12.42
N GLY A 189 -5.16 -17.66 11.73
CA GLY A 189 -5.27 -18.42 10.48
C GLY A 189 -5.84 -17.63 9.29
N GLN A 190 -6.08 -16.32 9.43
CA GLN A 190 -6.75 -15.49 8.42
C GLN A 190 -5.90 -14.31 7.93
N LEU A 191 -4.88 -13.95 8.70
CA LEU A 191 -4.00 -12.81 8.45
C LEU A 191 -2.57 -13.28 8.17
N THR A 192 -1.93 -12.54 7.28
CA THR A 192 -0.51 -12.66 6.97
C THR A 192 0.27 -11.59 7.74
N PHE A 193 1.39 -11.96 8.36
CA PHE A 193 2.21 -11.01 9.13
C PHE A 193 3.33 -10.41 8.27
N GLY A 194 3.53 -9.10 8.39
CA GLY A 194 4.56 -8.32 7.73
C GLY A 194 5.17 -7.29 8.67
N VAL A 195 6.32 -6.74 8.26
CA VAL A 195 7.03 -5.70 9.01
C VAL A 195 7.40 -4.55 8.09
N TYR A 196 7.34 -3.35 8.65
CA TYR A 196 7.98 -2.17 8.11
C TYR A 196 9.34 -1.98 8.76
N TYR A 197 10.30 -1.48 7.98
CA TYR A 197 11.64 -1.18 8.45
C TYR A 197 12.19 0.11 7.83
N SER A 198 12.51 1.09 8.67
CA SER A 198 13.26 2.28 8.26
C SER A 198 14.73 1.96 8.01
N LEU A 199 15.20 2.19 6.79
CA LEU A 199 16.60 2.01 6.41
C LEU A 199 17.51 2.98 7.15
N PHE A 200 17.22 4.29 7.11
CA PHE A 200 17.98 5.29 7.85
C PHE A 200 17.51 5.51 9.29
N GLU A 201 18.32 6.22 10.06
CA GLU A 201 18.02 6.71 11.40
C GLU A 201 18.53 8.15 11.54
N TRP A 202 17.65 9.09 11.92
CA TRP A 202 17.94 10.53 11.87
C TRP A 202 19.24 10.95 12.56
N PHE A 203 19.52 10.36 13.73
CA PHE A 203 20.61 10.77 14.62
C PHE A 203 21.56 9.62 14.98
N ASN A 204 21.52 8.52 14.20
CA ASN A 204 22.46 7.42 14.40
C ASN A 204 23.86 7.82 13.93
N ARG A 205 24.86 7.64 14.79
CA ARG A 205 26.24 8.08 14.52
C ARG A 205 26.86 7.41 13.31
N LEU A 206 26.62 6.11 13.11
CA LEU A 206 27.15 5.39 11.95
C LEU A 206 26.49 5.91 10.67
N TYR A 207 25.17 6.13 10.69
CA TYR A 207 24.45 6.69 9.54
C TYR A 207 24.93 8.10 9.20
N THR A 208 25.03 8.99 10.20
CA THR A 208 25.51 10.35 9.97
C THR A 208 26.96 10.35 9.51
N HIS A 209 27.79 9.44 9.99
CA HIS A 209 29.17 9.30 9.53
C HIS A 209 29.26 8.87 8.07
N ASP A 210 28.53 7.83 7.67
CA ASP A 210 28.46 7.38 6.28
C ASP A 210 27.91 8.49 5.37
N ARG A 211 26.88 9.23 5.82
CA ARG A 211 26.32 10.38 5.10
C ARG A 211 27.32 11.51 4.92
N ASP A 212 28.06 11.88 5.98
CA ASP A 212 29.06 12.95 5.93
C ASP A 212 30.24 12.58 5.00
N LEU A 213 30.46 11.27 4.78
CA LEU A 213 31.37 10.71 3.78
C LEU A 213 30.68 10.41 2.44
N ALA A 214 29.56 11.08 2.14
CA ALA A 214 28.80 10.97 0.90
C ALA A 214 28.41 9.53 0.52
N PHE A 215 28.17 8.68 1.53
CA PHE A 215 27.79 7.27 1.39
C PHE A 215 28.82 6.42 0.62
N LEU A 216 30.10 6.83 0.63
CA LEU A 216 31.21 6.05 0.08
C LEU A 216 31.63 4.90 1.01
N HIS A 217 31.36 5.04 2.30
CA HIS A 217 31.50 4.00 3.32
C HIS A 217 30.13 3.38 3.63
N ARG A 218 30.12 2.19 4.23
CA ARG A 218 28.91 1.39 4.48
C ARG A 218 28.89 0.80 5.88
N GLU A 219 29.53 1.46 6.85
CA GLU A 219 29.63 0.95 8.22
C GLU A 219 28.26 0.78 8.88
N TYR A 220 27.34 1.71 8.62
CA TYR A 220 25.96 1.63 9.09
C TYR A 220 25.20 0.47 8.44
N VAL A 221 25.36 0.29 7.12
CA VAL A 221 24.64 -0.76 6.39
C VAL A 221 25.13 -2.15 6.81
N ASP A 222 26.45 -2.35 6.84
CA ASP A 222 27.06 -3.64 7.16
C ASP A 222 26.99 -3.97 8.67
N GLY A 223 27.12 -2.96 9.53
CA GLY A 223 27.14 -3.14 10.98
C GLY A 223 25.76 -3.18 11.64
N LYS A 224 24.74 -2.60 10.99
CA LYS A 224 23.40 -2.43 11.59
C LYS A 224 22.26 -2.83 10.67
N VAL A 225 22.11 -2.20 9.50
CA VAL A 225 20.91 -2.40 8.66
C VAL A 225 20.75 -3.86 8.21
N TRP A 226 21.79 -4.43 7.61
CA TRP A 226 21.75 -5.80 7.13
C TRP A 226 21.58 -6.83 8.24
N PRO A 227 22.35 -6.76 9.35
CA PRO A 227 22.14 -7.65 10.47
C PRO A 227 20.73 -7.57 11.07
N GLU A 228 20.15 -6.37 11.24
CA GLU A 228 18.78 -6.19 11.74
C GLU A 228 17.73 -6.79 10.80
N LEU A 229 17.84 -6.51 9.49
CA LEU A 229 16.95 -7.10 8.50
C LEU A 229 17.03 -8.63 8.51
N LYS A 230 18.25 -9.21 8.55
CA LYS A 230 18.42 -10.66 8.65
C LYS A 230 17.86 -11.22 9.94
N GLU A 231 18.04 -10.54 11.07
CA GLU A 231 17.46 -10.96 12.35
C GLU A 231 15.94 -10.96 12.29
N LEU A 232 15.32 -9.89 11.77
CA LEU A 232 13.87 -9.77 11.59
C LEU A 232 13.32 -10.90 10.72
N ILE A 233 13.94 -11.13 9.56
CA ILE A 233 13.52 -12.16 8.62
C ILE A 233 13.66 -13.57 9.21
N ASN A 234 14.78 -13.88 9.85
CA ASN A 234 15.03 -15.22 10.38
C ASN A 234 14.18 -15.54 11.62
N ASN A 235 14.00 -14.57 12.52
CA ASN A 235 13.30 -14.78 13.79
C ASN A 235 11.79 -14.73 13.59
N TYR A 236 11.31 -13.73 12.85
CA TYR A 236 9.87 -13.44 12.78
C TYR A 236 9.23 -13.85 11.47
N ARG A 237 9.99 -14.23 10.43
CA ARG A 237 9.49 -14.76 9.15
C ARG A 237 8.32 -13.95 8.55
N PRO A 238 8.44 -12.63 8.40
CA PRO A 238 7.39 -11.82 7.81
C PRO A 238 7.25 -12.13 6.32
N GLU A 239 6.02 -11.99 5.82
CA GLU A 239 5.67 -12.20 4.42
C GLU A 239 5.55 -10.86 3.65
N VAL A 240 5.59 -9.74 4.37
CA VAL A 240 5.80 -8.41 3.76
C VAL A 240 6.98 -7.78 4.45
N LEU A 241 7.94 -7.30 3.67
CA LEU A 241 9.01 -6.42 4.14
C LEU A 241 8.85 -5.08 3.44
N TRP A 242 8.32 -4.11 4.18
CA TRP A 242 8.03 -2.78 3.69
C TRP A 242 9.15 -1.83 4.14
N SER A 243 10.06 -1.46 3.24
CA SER A 243 11.17 -0.56 3.58
C SER A 243 10.79 0.91 3.37
N ASP A 244 11.54 1.81 4.00
CA ASP A 244 11.39 3.24 3.84
C ASP A 244 12.67 3.97 4.28
N GLY A 245 12.74 5.29 4.11
CA GLY A 245 13.91 6.03 4.57
C GLY A 245 15.13 5.86 3.67
N ASP A 246 14.88 5.51 2.40
CA ASP A 246 15.89 5.13 1.42
C ASP A 246 16.41 6.32 0.59
N TRP A 247 15.68 7.43 0.61
CA TRP A 247 15.80 8.56 -0.33
C TRP A 247 17.11 9.35 -0.25
N GLU A 248 17.89 9.27 0.83
CA GLU A 248 19.16 10.01 0.95
C GLU A 248 20.33 9.33 0.25
N ALA A 249 20.25 8.03 -0.03
CA ALA A 249 21.37 7.24 -0.55
C ALA A 249 20.95 6.29 -1.69
N PRO A 250 21.83 6.01 -2.67
CA PRO A 250 21.51 5.11 -3.77
C PRO A 250 21.36 3.65 -3.30
N ASP A 251 20.67 2.83 -4.09
CA ASP A 251 20.47 1.39 -3.84
C ASP A 251 21.77 0.62 -3.57
N GLY A 252 22.85 1.06 -4.23
CA GLY A 252 24.18 0.50 -4.05
C GLY A 252 24.74 0.68 -2.63
N TYR A 253 24.47 1.81 -1.97
CA TYR A 253 24.87 2.02 -0.57
C TYR A 253 24.11 1.07 0.36
N TRP A 254 22.79 0.97 0.19
CA TRP A 254 21.92 0.06 0.93
C TRP A 254 22.18 -1.43 0.65
N LYS A 255 22.95 -1.73 -0.41
CA LYS A 255 23.19 -3.08 -0.92
C LYS A 255 21.86 -3.80 -1.22
N ALA A 256 20.90 -3.08 -1.78
CA ALA A 256 19.54 -3.59 -1.96
C ALA A 256 19.51 -4.86 -2.80
N ARG A 257 20.26 -4.88 -3.91
CA ARG A 257 20.33 -6.02 -4.84
C ARG A 257 20.94 -7.26 -4.19
N GLU A 258 22.00 -7.09 -3.41
CA GLU A 258 22.65 -8.18 -2.68
C GLU A 258 21.74 -8.69 -1.55
N PHE A 259 20.99 -7.80 -0.88
CA PHE A 259 20.04 -8.19 0.14
C PHE A 259 18.88 -8.98 -0.46
N PHE A 260 18.29 -8.52 -1.56
CA PHE A 260 17.21 -9.23 -2.27
C PHE A 260 17.68 -10.58 -2.80
N THR A 261 18.92 -10.68 -3.28
CA THR A 261 19.51 -11.95 -3.71
C THR A 261 19.50 -12.96 -2.56
N TRP A 262 19.93 -12.56 -1.36
CA TRP A 262 19.84 -13.42 -0.18
C TRP A 262 18.38 -13.70 0.21
N LEU A 263 17.51 -12.68 0.17
CA LEU A 263 16.11 -12.78 0.56
C LEU A 263 15.36 -13.81 -0.29
N TYR A 264 15.56 -13.80 -1.61
CA TYR A 264 14.85 -14.63 -2.57
C TYR A 264 15.51 -15.98 -2.85
N ASN A 265 16.78 -16.17 -2.50
CA ASN A 265 17.45 -17.47 -2.66
C ASN A 265 17.54 -18.27 -1.36
N ASP A 266 17.87 -17.62 -0.25
CA ASP A 266 18.39 -18.31 0.94
C ASP A 266 17.53 -18.13 2.20
N SER A 267 16.69 -17.09 2.24
CA SER A 267 15.87 -16.79 3.42
C SER A 267 14.80 -17.86 3.69
N PRO A 268 14.30 -17.97 4.94
CA PRO A 268 13.23 -18.91 5.28
C PRO A 268 11.85 -18.55 4.70
N VAL A 269 11.71 -17.38 4.07
CA VAL A 269 10.45 -16.85 3.51
C VAL A 269 10.57 -16.51 2.02
N ARG A 270 11.64 -16.98 1.37
CA ARG A 270 11.98 -16.67 -0.03
C ARG A 270 10.83 -16.90 -1.04
N ASP A 271 9.96 -17.88 -0.77
CA ASP A 271 8.89 -18.30 -1.68
C ASP A 271 7.63 -17.44 -1.54
N THR A 272 7.51 -16.67 -0.46
CA THR A 272 6.25 -16.06 -0.03
C THR A 272 6.36 -14.58 0.30
N ILE A 273 7.55 -14.09 0.70
CA ILE A 273 7.75 -12.69 1.06
C ILE A 273 7.56 -11.76 -0.14
N VAL A 274 7.04 -10.55 0.10
CA VAL A 274 7.03 -9.45 -0.86
C VAL A 274 7.74 -8.21 -0.33
N THR A 275 8.41 -7.45 -1.21
CA THR A 275 9.01 -6.14 -0.88
C THR A 275 8.39 -5.01 -1.70
N ASN A 276 8.32 -3.81 -1.10
CA ASN A 276 7.96 -2.59 -1.82
C ASN A 276 9.16 -2.03 -2.65
N ASP A 277 9.01 -0.80 -3.16
CA ASP A 277 9.90 -0.12 -4.10
C ASP A 277 10.82 0.95 -3.48
N ARG A 278 10.97 0.96 -2.15
CA ARG A 278 11.71 1.99 -1.40
C ARG A 278 13.07 1.48 -0.90
N TRP A 279 13.97 1.16 -1.82
CA TRP A 279 15.25 0.51 -1.54
C TRP A 279 16.46 1.31 -2.02
N GLY A 280 16.27 2.58 -2.36
CA GLY A 280 17.32 3.54 -2.62
C GLY A 280 16.85 4.69 -3.49
N MET A 281 17.61 5.78 -3.48
CA MET A 281 17.40 6.88 -4.42
C MET A 281 17.32 6.35 -5.86
N GLY A 282 16.18 6.58 -6.49
CA GLY A 282 15.91 6.13 -7.85
C GLY A 282 15.34 4.72 -7.99
N THR A 283 14.90 4.05 -6.92
CA THR A 283 14.19 2.76 -7.03
C THR A 283 12.66 2.89 -7.02
N LEU A 284 12.16 4.01 -6.49
CA LEU A 284 10.73 4.28 -6.32
C LEU A 284 9.99 4.18 -7.66
N CYS A 285 8.89 3.42 -7.68
CA CYS A 285 8.05 3.13 -8.84
C CYS A 285 8.78 2.35 -9.97
N LEU A 286 9.94 1.74 -9.70
CA LEU A 286 10.75 1.03 -10.69
C LEU A 286 11.08 -0.42 -10.31
N HIS A 287 11.36 -0.70 -9.04
CA HIS A 287 11.84 -2.00 -8.57
C HIS A 287 11.01 -2.54 -7.41
N GLY A 288 11.15 -3.83 -7.10
CA GLY A 288 10.43 -4.50 -6.00
C GLY A 288 9.20 -5.28 -6.47
N ASP A 289 8.66 -6.15 -5.60
CA ASP A 289 7.52 -7.00 -5.96
C ASP A 289 6.22 -6.20 -6.15
N PHE A 290 6.11 -5.03 -5.51
CA PHE A 290 5.03 -4.08 -5.73
C PHE A 290 5.50 -2.64 -5.57
N HIS A 291 4.87 -1.73 -6.30
CA HIS A 291 5.20 -0.31 -6.25
C HIS A 291 4.30 0.45 -5.29
N THR A 292 4.87 1.38 -4.54
CA THR A 292 4.12 2.37 -3.78
C THR A 292 4.14 3.71 -4.50
N CYS A 293 5.21 4.05 -5.24
CA CYS A 293 5.42 5.28 -6.02
C CYS A 293 5.35 6.62 -5.23
N SER A 294 4.44 6.76 -4.27
CA SER A 294 4.34 7.85 -3.30
C SER A 294 3.49 7.41 -2.11
N ASP A 295 3.46 8.20 -1.04
CA ASP A 295 2.43 8.04 -0.01
C ASP A 295 1.04 8.29 -0.62
N ARG A 296 0.03 7.53 -0.16
CA ARG A 296 -1.37 7.63 -0.61
C ARG A 296 -1.51 7.52 -2.13
N TYR A 297 -0.65 6.72 -2.76
CA TYR A 297 -0.65 6.55 -4.21
C TYR A 297 -1.94 5.87 -4.65
N ASN A 298 -2.75 6.57 -5.44
CA ASN A 298 -3.96 6.05 -6.06
C ASN A 298 -4.09 6.69 -7.45
N PRO A 299 -3.57 6.05 -8.51
CA PRO A 299 -3.46 6.66 -9.83
C PRO A 299 -4.78 6.82 -10.57
N GLY A 300 -5.88 6.22 -10.06
CA GLY A 300 -7.20 6.24 -10.71
C GLY A 300 -7.27 5.50 -12.05
N VAL A 301 -6.17 4.85 -12.48
CA VAL A 301 -6.06 4.09 -13.73
C VAL A 301 -5.26 2.80 -13.51
N LEU A 302 -5.52 1.79 -14.33
CA LEU A 302 -4.84 0.50 -14.27
C LEU A 302 -3.34 0.64 -14.50
N GLN A 303 -2.55 0.09 -13.59
CA GLN A 303 -1.10 0.01 -13.70
C GLN A 303 -0.64 -1.32 -14.31
N LYS A 304 0.56 -1.32 -14.90
CA LYS A 304 1.17 -2.51 -15.51
C LYS A 304 1.80 -3.44 -14.47
N HIS A 305 2.35 -2.86 -13.41
CA HIS A 305 2.97 -3.58 -12.30
C HIS A 305 2.04 -3.59 -11.09
N LYS A 306 2.18 -4.58 -10.21
CA LYS A 306 1.44 -4.59 -8.95
C LYS A 306 1.85 -3.37 -8.13
N TRP A 307 0.89 -2.78 -7.44
CA TRP A 307 1.12 -1.59 -6.62
C TRP A 307 0.26 -1.63 -5.35
N GLU A 308 0.61 -0.80 -4.37
CA GLU A 308 -0.06 -0.69 -3.07
C GLU A 308 -0.30 0.77 -2.69
N ASN A 309 -1.55 1.11 -2.39
CA ASN A 309 -1.95 2.37 -1.78
C ASN A 309 -1.69 2.32 -0.26
N ALA A 310 -0.51 2.75 0.18
CA ALA A 310 -0.26 2.95 1.60
C ALA A 310 -0.88 4.29 2.05
N MET A 311 -1.91 4.23 2.88
CA MET A 311 -2.67 5.41 3.31
C MET A 311 -2.94 5.42 4.82
N THR A 312 -3.41 6.57 5.33
CA THR A 312 -3.72 6.78 6.74
C THR A 312 -5.20 7.09 6.95
N ILE A 313 -5.79 6.55 8.04
CA ILE A 313 -7.13 6.98 8.46
C ILE A 313 -7.08 8.41 9.01
N ASP A 314 -6.04 8.75 9.77
CA ASP A 314 -5.74 10.14 10.13
C ASP A 314 -5.08 10.85 8.95
N ARG A 315 -5.72 11.89 8.40
CA ARG A 315 -5.24 12.61 7.21
C ARG A 315 -3.90 13.30 7.42
N LYS A 316 -3.49 13.51 8.68
CA LYS A 316 -2.32 14.35 9.01
C LYS A 316 -1.11 13.58 9.52
N SER A 317 -1.28 12.33 9.95
CA SER A 317 -0.23 11.59 10.65
C SER A 317 -0.34 10.08 10.43
N TRP A 318 0.81 9.39 10.47
CA TRP A 318 0.84 7.93 10.59
C TRP A 318 0.81 7.52 12.07
N GLY A 319 1.60 8.19 12.91
CA GLY A 319 1.61 7.97 14.36
C GLY A 319 0.41 8.60 15.08
N HIS A 320 0.18 8.17 16.32
CA HIS A 320 -0.89 8.72 17.18
C HIS A 320 -0.64 10.19 17.53
N ARG A 321 -1.71 11.00 17.51
CA ARG A 321 -1.69 12.38 18.00
C ARG A 321 -2.97 12.71 18.79
N ALA A 322 -2.80 13.16 20.03
CA ALA A 322 -3.89 13.51 20.93
C ALA A 322 -4.60 14.81 20.54
N ASN A 323 -3.99 15.61 19.66
CA ASN A 323 -4.59 16.84 19.13
C ASN A 323 -5.44 16.61 17.86
N ALA A 324 -5.72 15.35 17.48
CA ALA A 324 -6.60 15.02 16.38
C ALA A 324 -8.05 15.43 16.65
N ARG A 325 -8.72 15.91 15.59
CA ARG A 325 -10.15 16.23 15.60
C ARG A 325 -10.90 15.31 14.66
N LEU A 326 -12.21 15.19 14.84
CA LEU A 326 -13.04 14.29 14.05
C LEU A 326 -12.89 14.52 12.54
N GLU A 327 -12.82 15.79 12.11
CA GLU A 327 -12.64 16.18 10.71
C GLU A 327 -11.28 15.77 10.10
N ASP A 328 -10.30 15.46 10.94
CA ASP A 328 -8.99 15.01 10.47
C ASP A 328 -8.99 13.53 10.09
N PHE A 329 -10.03 12.77 10.44
CA PHE A 329 -10.13 11.36 10.08
C PHE A 329 -10.92 11.19 8.77
N VAL A 330 -10.51 10.22 7.96
CA VAL A 330 -11.33 9.76 6.83
C VAL A 330 -12.64 9.16 7.35
N THR A 331 -13.72 9.42 6.63
CA THR A 331 -15.01 8.78 6.91
C THR A 331 -15.00 7.33 6.43
N THR A 332 -15.96 6.52 6.90
CA THR A 332 -16.14 5.15 6.43
C THR A 332 -16.42 5.11 4.92
N ASP A 333 -17.22 6.06 4.40
CA ASP A 333 -17.57 6.13 2.97
C ASP A 333 -16.33 6.42 2.11
N GLU A 334 -15.50 7.38 2.53
CA GLU A 334 -14.23 7.67 1.84
C GLU A 334 -13.28 6.48 1.87
N LEU A 335 -13.15 5.81 3.02
CA LEU A 335 -12.30 4.62 3.14
C LEU A 335 -12.74 3.49 2.19
N ILE A 336 -14.05 3.23 2.10
CA ILE A 336 -14.60 2.23 1.18
C ILE A 336 -14.41 2.66 -0.28
N GLY A 337 -14.56 3.96 -0.57
CA GLY A 337 -14.23 4.55 -1.86
C GLY A 337 -12.78 4.26 -2.28
N GLU A 338 -11.81 4.53 -1.40
CA GLU A 338 -10.39 4.26 -1.64
C GLU A 338 -10.12 2.76 -1.91
N ILE A 339 -10.79 1.86 -1.18
CA ILE A 339 -10.68 0.40 -1.43
C ILE A 339 -11.19 0.07 -2.83
N ALA A 340 -12.38 0.55 -3.19
CA ALA A 340 -13.00 0.27 -4.49
C ALA A 340 -12.13 0.78 -5.65
N THR A 341 -11.68 2.04 -5.59
CA THR A 341 -10.86 2.64 -6.64
C THR A 341 -9.51 1.94 -6.78
N THR A 342 -8.87 1.61 -5.65
CA THR A 342 -7.55 0.97 -5.61
C THR A 342 -7.61 -0.42 -6.25
N VAL A 343 -8.57 -1.25 -5.83
CA VAL A 343 -8.69 -2.63 -6.31
C VAL A 343 -9.12 -2.68 -7.77
N SER A 344 -10.03 -1.79 -8.20
CA SER A 344 -10.41 -1.64 -9.61
C SER A 344 -9.22 -1.32 -10.51
N CYS A 345 -8.24 -0.56 -10.01
CA CYS A 345 -7.01 -0.18 -10.70
C CYS A 345 -5.85 -1.18 -10.48
N GLY A 346 -6.11 -2.34 -9.88
CA GLY A 346 -5.16 -3.45 -9.73
C GLY A 346 -4.29 -3.40 -8.47
N GLY A 347 -4.47 -2.39 -7.63
CA GLY A 347 -3.69 -2.21 -6.42
C GLY A 347 -4.14 -3.09 -5.26
N ASN A 348 -3.28 -3.19 -4.26
CA ASN A 348 -3.66 -3.45 -2.88
C ASN A 348 -3.77 -2.12 -2.12
N ILE A 349 -4.46 -2.10 -0.99
CA ILE A 349 -4.52 -0.96 -0.08
C ILE A 349 -4.01 -1.39 1.29
N LEU A 350 -3.18 -0.54 1.90
CA LEU A 350 -2.57 -0.75 3.21
C LEU A 350 -2.96 0.43 4.10
N ILE A 351 -3.85 0.17 5.07
CA ILE A 351 -4.58 1.20 5.82
C ILE A 351 -3.96 1.35 7.20
N ASN A 352 -3.40 2.52 7.49
CA ASN A 352 -2.70 2.78 8.73
C ASN A 352 -3.60 3.17 9.91
N VAL A 353 -3.27 2.61 11.08
CA VAL A 353 -3.69 3.09 12.39
C VAL A 353 -2.48 3.53 13.22
N GLY A 354 -2.67 4.52 14.10
CA GLY A 354 -1.68 4.99 15.05
C GLY A 354 -2.13 4.69 16.49
N PRO A 355 -1.63 3.61 17.13
CA PRO A 355 -1.98 3.28 18.51
C PRO A 355 -1.37 4.26 19.53
N THR A 356 -2.02 4.41 20.68
CA THR A 356 -1.55 5.25 21.79
C THR A 356 -0.29 4.68 22.43
N LYS A 357 0.45 5.46 23.23
CA LYS A 357 1.60 4.96 24.01
C LYS A 357 1.28 3.77 24.93
N ALA A 358 0.02 3.64 25.35
CA ALA A 358 -0.44 2.54 26.19
C ALA A 358 -0.73 1.26 25.40
N GLY A 359 -0.76 1.32 24.06
CA GLY A 359 -1.06 0.18 23.20
C GLY A 359 -2.54 -0.02 22.86
N THR A 360 -3.37 0.99 23.11
CA THR A 360 -4.77 0.99 22.67
C THR A 360 -4.89 1.56 21.26
N ILE A 361 -5.84 1.04 20.48
CA ILE A 361 -6.27 1.64 19.21
C ILE A 361 -7.50 2.50 19.53
N ASP A 362 -7.46 3.79 19.19
CA ASP A 362 -8.56 4.68 19.54
C ASP A 362 -9.89 4.23 18.92
N PRO A 363 -11.03 4.45 19.61
CA PRO A 363 -12.34 4.02 19.14
C PRO A 363 -12.66 4.46 17.72
N ILE A 364 -12.19 5.65 17.30
CA ILE A 364 -12.43 6.16 15.94
C ILE A 364 -11.75 5.29 14.87
N PHE A 365 -10.50 4.83 15.10
CA PHE A 365 -9.84 3.89 14.20
C PHE A 365 -10.56 2.54 14.21
N ALA A 366 -10.88 2.02 15.40
CA ALA A 366 -11.57 0.74 15.54
C ALA A 366 -12.94 0.73 14.87
N GLU A 367 -13.70 1.83 14.97
CA GLU A 367 -15.00 2.00 14.29
C GLU A 367 -14.85 1.94 12.77
N ARG A 368 -13.94 2.72 12.18
CA ARG A 368 -13.69 2.72 10.72
C ARG A 368 -13.27 1.33 10.23
N LEU A 369 -12.41 0.64 10.98
CA LEU A 369 -12.01 -0.73 10.65
C LEU A 369 -13.17 -1.71 10.72
N VAL A 370 -13.99 -1.65 11.78
CA VAL A 370 -15.13 -2.57 11.94
C VAL A 370 -16.20 -2.32 10.87
N ASP A 371 -16.48 -1.06 10.52
CA ASP A 371 -17.43 -0.74 9.46
C ASP A 371 -16.94 -1.19 8.08
N MET A 372 -15.66 -0.96 7.79
CA MET A 372 -15.00 -1.53 6.60
C MET A 372 -15.19 -3.06 6.55
N GLY A 373 -14.97 -3.76 7.67
CA GLY A 373 -15.14 -5.21 7.75
C GLY A 373 -16.57 -5.68 7.56
N ARG A 374 -17.56 -4.94 8.07
CA ARG A 374 -18.99 -5.21 7.80
C ARG A 374 -19.29 -5.11 6.31
N TRP A 375 -18.74 -4.10 5.63
CA TRP A 375 -18.90 -3.93 4.19
C TRP A 375 -18.20 -5.04 3.39
N LEU A 376 -16.94 -5.36 3.73
CA LEU A 376 -16.15 -6.42 3.07
C LEU A 376 -16.74 -7.81 3.29
N LYS A 377 -17.45 -8.06 4.40
CA LYS A 377 -18.16 -9.33 4.61
C LYS A 377 -19.27 -9.57 3.57
N VAL A 378 -19.90 -8.50 3.09
CA VAL A 378 -20.97 -8.60 2.07
C VAL A 378 -20.40 -8.48 0.66
N ASN A 379 -19.49 -7.53 0.44
CA ASN A 379 -19.00 -7.15 -0.88
C ASN A 379 -17.64 -7.78 -1.23
N GLY A 380 -17.09 -8.62 -0.36
CA GLY A 380 -15.74 -9.18 -0.48
C GLY A 380 -15.49 -9.98 -1.75
N ASP A 381 -16.52 -10.57 -2.36
CA ASP A 381 -16.42 -11.29 -3.64
C ASP A 381 -15.96 -10.39 -4.81
N ALA A 382 -16.22 -9.08 -4.72
CA ALA A 382 -15.77 -8.09 -5.68
C ALA A 382 -14.38 -7.53 -5.38
N ILE A 383 -13.86 -7.81 -4.20
CA ILE A 383 -12.57 -7.32 -3.71
C ILE A 383 -11.55 -8.46 -3.73
N TYR A 384 -11.66 -9.42 -2.82
CA TYR A 384 -10.68 -10.48 -2.67
C TYR A 384 -10.60 -11.34 -3.91
N LYS A 385 -9.38 -11.67 -4.33
CA LYS A 385 -9.08 -12.46 -5.54
C LYS A 385 -9.61 -11.85 -6.85
N SER A 386 -10.28 -10.71 -6.84
CA SER A 386 -10.77 -10.08 -8.06
C SER A 386 -9.62 -9.54 -8.91
N GLN A 387 -9.91 -9.28 -10.18
CA GLN A 387 -8.99 -8.69 -11.14
C GLN A 387 -9.59 -7.39 -11.68
N PRO A 388 -8.75 -6.44 -12.12
CA PRO A 388 -9.22 -5.30 -12.91
C PRO A 388 -10.02 -5.76 -14.12
N TRP A 389 -11.16 -5.11 -14.37
CA TRP A 389 -11.88 -5.30 -15.63
C TRP A 389 -11.22 -4.48 -16.76
N ASP A 390 -11.72 -4.64 -17.98
CA ASP A 390 -11.30 -3.84 -19.14
C ASP A 390 -11.65 -2.34 -18.95
N TYR A 391 -12.60 -2.03 -18.05
CA TYR A 391 -12.94 -0.68 -17.59
C TYR A 391 -12.75 -0.60 -16.07
N GLN A 392 -12.07 0.44 -15.57
CA GLN A 392 -11.87 0.67 -14.13
C GLN A 392 -13.05 1.44 -13.52
N ASN A 393 -13.48 2.52 -14.17
CA ASN A 393 -14.54 3.43 -13.74
C ASN A 393 -15.62 3.54 -14.83
N ASP A 394 -16.86 3.77 -14.44
CA ASP A 394 -17.96 3.87 -15.40
C ASP A 394 -17.95 5.18 -16.21
N THR A 395 -18.35 5.08 -17.47
CA THR A 395 -18.33 6.21 -18.41
C THR A 395 -19.50 7.18 -18.23
N LEU A 396 -20.59 6.78 -17.55
CA LEU A 396 -21.76 7.61 -17.31
C LEU A 396 -21.93 7.97 -15.83
N THR A 397 -21.60 7.06 -14.91
CA THR A 397 -21.71 7.28 -13.47
C THR A 397 -20.33 7.18 -12.81
N GLY A 398 -19.64 8.32 -12.66
CA GLY A 398 -18.26 8.37 -12.16
C GLY A 398 -18.03 7.83 -10.73
N SER A 399 -19.09 7.62 -9.95
CA SER A 399 -19.02 6.96 -8.63
C SER A 399 -19.17 5.43 -8.70
N VAL A 400 -19.12 4.83 -9.90
CA VAL A 400 -19.14 3.37 -10.10
C VAL A 400 -17.80 2.86 -10.56
N TRP A 401 -17.25 1.90 -9.83
CA TRP A 401 -15.97 1.26 -10.10
C TRP A 401 -16.15 -0.23 -10.36
N TYR A 402 -15.27 -0.82 -11.17
CA TYR A 402 -15.44 -2.19 -11.65
C TYR A 402 -14.31 -3.12 -11.28
N THR A 403 -14.67 -4.36 -10.98
CA THR A 403 -13.75 -5.50 -10.92
C THR A 403 -14.36 -6.70 -11.64
N THR A 404 -13.59 -7.76 -11.84
CA THR A 404 -14.08 -9.02 -12.41
C THR A 404 -13.57 -10.21 -11.58
N ALA A 405 -14.36 -11.29 -11.51
CA ALA A 405 -13.98 -12.49 -10.80
C ALA A 405 -12.72 -13.15 -11.42
N LYS A 406 -11.88 -13.79 -10.59
CA LYS A 406 -10.72 -14.56 -11.06
C LYS A 406 -11.21 -15.76 -11.89
N GLY A 407 -10.64 -15.98 -13.06
CA GLY A 407 -10.97 -17.12 -13.93
C GLY A 407 -11.85 -16.79 -15.14
N SER A 408 -12.32 -15.55 -15.29
CA SER A 408 -12.95 -15.08 -16.53
C SER A 408 -11.93 -14.67 -17.62
N SER A 409 -10.83 -15.42 -17.75
CA SER A 409 -9.98 -15.28 -18.94
C SER A 409 -10.83 -15.55 -20.18
N ARG A 410 -10.59 -14.79 -21.26
CA ARG A 410 -11.45 -14.68 -22.46
C ARG A 410 -11.76 -16.01 -23.19
N ARG A 411 -11.28 -17.17 -22.72
CA ARG A 411 -11.35 -18.45 -23.44
C ARG A 411 -12.01 -19.62 -22.71
N ASP A 412 -12.27 -19.56 -21.39
CA ASP A 412 -12.56 -20.81 -20.64
C ASP A 412 -13.75 -20.81 -19.67
N SER A 413 -14.65 -19.82 -19.75
CA SER A 413 -15.92 -19.90 -19.02
C SER A 413 -17.07 -19.46 -19.92
N SER A 414 -18.16 -20.24 -19.91
CA SER A 414 -19.41 -19.88 -20.62
C SER A 414 -20.02 -18.58 -20.07
N PHE A 415 -19.58 -18.15 -18.89
CA PHE A 415 -20.03 -16.94 -18.22
C PHE A 415 -18.88 -16.16 -17.59
N ARG A 416 -18.93 -14.84 -17.68
CA ARG A 416 -18.02 -13.89 -17.00
C ARG A 416 -18.80 -13.11 -15.96
N THR A 417 -18.21 -12.88 -14.79
CA THR A 417 -18.80 -12.03 -13.75
C THR A 417 -18.06 -10.71 -13.67
N ILE A 418 -18.80 -9.61 -13.83
CA ILE A 418 -18.35 -8.25 -13.60
C ILE A 418 -19.03 -7.75 -12.32
N TYR A 419 -18.26 -7.10 -11.45
CA TYR A 419 -18.78 -6.44 -10.27
C TYR A 419 -18.77 -4.93 -10.50
N ALA A 420 -19.90 -4.27 -10.31
CA ALA A 420 -20.03 -2.82 -10.35
C ALA A 420 -20.26 -2.31 -8.93
N ILE A 421 -19.25 -1.67 -8.35
CA ILE A 421 -19.25 -1.12 -7.00
C ILE A 421 -19.79 0.31 -7.09
N VAL A 422 -21.01 0.52 -6.64
CA VAL A 422 -21.72 1.80 -6.65
C VAL A 422 -21.47 2.50 -5.31
N LEU A 423 -20.73 3.61 -5.33
CA LEU A 423 -20.35 4.34 -4.12
C LEU A 423 -21.45 5.29 -3.62
N ASP A 424 -22.31 5.78 -4.52
CA ASP A 424 -23.41 6.69 -4.16
C ASP A 424 -24.78 6.06 -4.41
N TYR A 425 -25.67 6.14 -3.42
CA TYR A 425 -27.05 5.71 -3.63
C TYR A 425 -27.75 6.67 -4.61
N PRO A 426 -28.44 6.19 -5.66
CA PRO A 426 -29.06 7.04 -6.67
C PRO A 426 -30.39 7.65 -6.20
N TYR A 427 -30.37 8.53 -5.19
CA TYR A 427 -31.57 9.09 -4.52
C TYR A 427 -32.59 9.74 -5.46
N LYS A 428 -32.14 10.33 -6.58
CA LYS A 428 -33.03 11.07 -7.49
C LYS A 428 -33.92 10.16 -8.32
N THR A 429 -33.44 8.97 -8.67
CA THR A 429 -34.06 8.10 -9.68
C THR A 429 -34.30 6.69 -9.18
N ASN A 430 -33.68 6.29 -8.06
CA ASN A 430 -33.54 4.89 -7.64
C ASN A 430 -33.04 4.00 -8.80
N SER A 431 -32.16 4.53 -9.65
CA SER A 431 -31.61 3.80 -10.78
C SER A 431 -30.23 4.31 -11.14
N VAL A 432 -29.33 3.41 -11.48
CA VAL A 432 -27.95 3.73 -11.91
C VAL A 432 -27.79 3.46 -13.40
N ARG A 433 -27.11 4.36 -14.10
CA ARG A 433 -26.74 4.18 -15.51
C ARG A 433 -25.32 3.66 -15.61
N LEU A 434 -25.12 2.59 -16.36
CA LEU A 434 -23.80 1.97 -16.53
C LEU A 434 -23.42 1.96 -18.01
N GLY A 435 -22.50 2.85 -18.40
CA GLY A 435 -22.11 3.03 -19.79
C GLY A 435 -21.07 2.04 -20.31
N ALA A 436 -20.32 1.41 -19.39
CA ALA A 436 -19.29 0.42 -19.75
C ALA A 436 -19.85 -0.83 -20.47
N PHE A 437 -21.17 -1.03 -20.43
CA PHE A 437 -21.86 -2.16 -21.06
C PHE A 437 -22.47 -1.87 -22.43
N SER A 438 -22.33 -0.66 -22.98
CA SER A 438 -22.90 -0.26 -24.29
C SER A 438 -22.66 -1.28 -25.41
N ASN A 439 -21.46 -1.86 -25.52
CA ASN A 439 -21.10 -2.86 -26.52
C ASN A 439 -21.36 -4.33 -26.09
N GLN A 440 -21.94 -4.55 -24.91
CA GLN A 440 -22.08 -5.88 -24.29
C GLN A 440 -23.49 -6.15 -23.75
N VAL A 441 -24.45 -5.25 -23.97
CA VAL A 441 -25.84 -5.34 -23.50
C VAL A 441 -26.48 -6.70 -23.80
N THR A 442 -26.31 -7.20 -25.04
CA THR A 442 -26.88 -8.49 -25.49
C THR A 442 -26.26 -9.73 -24.83
N LYS A 443 -25.17 -9.55 -24.08
CA LYS A 443 -24.50 -10.63 -23.35
C LYS A 443 -24.95 -10.71 -21.90
N ILE A 444 -25.67 -9.71 -21.38
CA ILE A 444 -26.09 -9.70 -19.97
C ILE A 444 -27.17 -10.76 -19.76
N VAL A 445 -26.89 -11.71 -18.88
CA VAL A 445 -27.81 -12.78 -18.50
C VAL A 445 -28.66 -12.35 -17.30
N GLN A 446 -28.01 -11.77 -16.29
CA GLN A 446 -28.66 -11.34 -15.05
C GLN A 446 -27.84 -10.28 -14.32
N ILE A 447 -28.53 -9.47 -13.52
CA ILE A 447 -27.94 -8.50 -12.61
C ILE A 447 -28.54 -8.75 -11.23
N THR A 448 -27.69 -9.05 -10.25
CA THR A 448 -28.06 -9.16 -8.82
C THR A 448 -27.25 -8.14 -8.02
N MET A 449 -27.57 -7.97 -6.73
CA MET A 449 -26.76 -7.15 -5.81
C MET A 449 -26.28 -8.04 -4.66
N LEU A 450 -25.00 -7.91 -4.28
CA LEU A 450 -24.45 -8.67 -3.16
C LEU A 450 -25.17 -8.28 -1.86
N GLY A 451 -25.53 -9.28 -1.04
CA GLY A 451 -26.34 -9.10 0.16
C GLY A 451 -27.85 -8.92 -0.10
N PHE A 452 -28.30 -9.00 -1.36
CA PHE A 452 -29.70 -8.86 -1.74
C PHE A 452 -30.19 -10.08 -2.53
N ASN A 453 -31.29 -10.69 -2.07
CA ASN A 453 -31.72 -12.01 -2.56
C ASN A 453 -32.55 -11.98 -3.86
N THR A 454 -32.80 -10.78 -4.42
CA THR A 454 -33.66 -10.62 -5.59
C THR A 454 -32.87 -10.16 -6.79
N THR A 455 -33.19 -10.68 -7.98
CA THR A 455 -32.65 -10.18 -9.25
C THR A 455 -33.14 -8.76 -9.50
N LEU A 456 -32.23 -7.87 -9.89
CA LEU A 456 -32.57 -6.48 -10.18
C LEU A 456 -33.18 -6.35 -11.56
N LYS A 457 -34.18 -5.46 -11.66
CA LYS A 457 -34.72 -5.04 -12.95
C LYS A 457 -33.71 -4.12 -13.63
N TRP A 458 -33.56 -4.28 -14.93
CA TRP A 458 -32.73 -3.42 -15.73
C TRP A 458 -33.27 -3.36 -17.16
N LYS A 459 -32.87 -2.33 -17.91
CA LYS A 459 -33.20 -2.21 -19.32
C LYS A 459 -32.01 -1.68 -20.12
N PRO A 460 -31.89 -2.07 -21.40
CA PRO A 460 -30.92 -1.47 -22.31
C PRO A 460 -31.24 0.01 -22.55
N THR A 461 -30.19 0.80 -22.77
CA THR A 461 -30.27 2.19 -23.22
C THR A 461 -29.31 2.39 -24.40
N ASP A 462 -29.45 3.50 -25.14
CA ASP A 462 -28.59 3.79 -26.30
C ASP A 462 -27.10 3.92 -25.92
N ASP A 463 -26.84 4.28 -24.66
CA ASP A 463 -25.52 4.58 -24.08
C ASP A 463 -25.03 3.51 -23.07
N GLY A 464 -25.77 2.41 -22.86
CA GLY A 464 -25.42 1.39 -21.87
C GLY A 464 -26.62 0.61 -21.34
N ILE A 465 -26.71 0.53 -20.01
CA ILE A 465 -27.85 -0.06 -19.30
C ILE A 465 -28.33 0.86 -18.17
N LEU A 466 -29.62 0.77 -17.86
CA LEU A 466 -30.21 1.36 -16.66
C LEU A 466 -30.62 0.24 -15.71
N VAL A 467 -30.04 0.21 -14.51
CA VAL A 467 -30.36 -0.78 -13.46
C VAL A 467 -31.20 -0.10 -12.39
N GLU A 468 -32.36 -0.68 -12.07
CA GLU A 468 -33.22 -0.23 -10.97
C GLU A 468 -32.62 -0.68 -9.64
N PHE A 469 -32.40 0.30 -8.74
CA PHE A 469 -31.89 0.06 -7.40
C PHE A 469 -33.04 -0.25 -6.43
N PRO A 470 -32.85 -1.18 -5.48
CA PRO A 470 -33.82 -1.39 -4.41
C PRO A 470 -34.01 -0.11 -3.61
N SER A 471 -35.19 0.07 -3.02
CA SER A 471 -35.48 1.27 -2.22
C SER A 471 -34.50 1.39 -1.05
N LYS A 472 -34.11 2.62 -0.72
CA LYS A 472 -33.16 2.87 0.39
C LYS A 472 -33.59 2.23 1.72
N ASN A 473 -34.89 2.27 2.02
CA ASN A 473 -35.46 1.64 3.23
C ASN A 473 -35.23 0.12 3.26
N GLU A 474 -35.35 -0.56 2.12
CA GLU A 474 -35.13 -2.00 2.03
C GLU A 474 -33.65 -2.35 2.24
N ILE A 475 -32.77 -1.60 1.59
CA ILE A 475 -31.31 -1.69 1.72
C ILE A 475 -30.87 -1.48 3.17
N ASP A 476 -31.44 -0.48 3.86
CA ASP A 476 -31.09 -0.15 5.24
C ASP A 476 -31.54 -1.23 6.23
N ARG A 477 -32.70 -1.85 6.01
CA ARG A 477 -33.16 -2.99 6.83
C ARG A 477 -32.22 -4.19 6.75
N LEU A 478 -31.57 -4.36 5.59
CA LEU A 478 -30.57 -5.40 5.36
C LEU A 478 -29.16 -4.99 5.81
N LYS A 479 -29.00 -3.79 6.38
CA LYS A 479 -27.72 -3.23 6.82
C LYS A 479 -26.67 -3.13 5.71
N LEU A 480 -27.12 -2.89 4.48
CA LEU A 480 -26.27 -2.71 3.32
C LEU A 480 -25.92 -1.22 3.19
N HIS A 481 -24.87 -0.79 3.89
CA HIS A 481 -24.49 0.62 3.98
C HIS A 481 -23.23 0.94 3.16
N HIS A 482 -22.94 2.24 3.02
CA HIS A 482 -21.75 2.83 2.40
C HIS A 482 -21.65 2.67 0.88
N ALA A 483 -21.51 1.44 0.38
CA ALA A 483 -21.44 1.16 -1.06
C ALA A 483 -22.08 -0.19 -1.41
N TRP A 484 -22.59 -0.32 -2.63
CA TRP A 484 -23.36 -1.48 -3.08
C TRP A 484 -22.74 -2.13 -4.30
N THR A 485 -22.59 -3.44 -4.28
CA THR A 485 -21.99 -4.16 -5.40
C THR A 485 -23.03 -4.88 -6.23
N LEU A 486 -23.18 -4.46 -7.48
CA LEU A 486 -23.93 -5.19 -8.49
C LEU A 486 -23.07 -6.32 -9.04
N LYS A 487 -23.61 -7.54 -9.09
CA LYS A 487 -23.01 -8.70 -9.74
C LYS A 487 -23.68 -8.93 -11.08
N ILE A 488 -22.95 -8.64 -12.16
CA ILE A 488 -23.43 -8.69 -13.53
C ILE A 488 -22.85 -9.94 -14.20
N THR A 489 -23.71 -10.85 -14.64
CA THR A 489 -23.29 -12.08 -15.31
C THR A 489 -23.42 -11.91 -16.82
N LEU A 490 -22.31 -12.07 -17.54
CA LEU A 490 -22.24 -11.99 -18.99
C LEU A 490 -22.08 -13.39 -19.59
N SER A 491 -22.81 -13.72 -20.64
CA SER A 491 -22.56 -14.89 -21.49
C SER A 491 -21.36 -14.63 -22.40
N SER A 492 -20.46 -15.59 -22.53
CA SER A 492 -19.36 -15.55 -23.52
C SER A 492 -19.78 -16.05 -24.91
N ARG A 493 -21.01 -16.56 -25.05
CA ARG A 493 -21.62 -16.97 -26.34
C ARG A 493 -22.50 -15.86 -26.92
N TRP A 494 -22.43 -15.65 -28.23
CA TRP A 494 -23.20 -14.66 -29.00
C TRP A 494 -24.57 -15.22 -29.45
N PRO A 495 -25.60 -14.37 -29.58
CA PRO A 495 -26.42 -13.85 -28.48
C PRO A 495 -27.42 -14.92 -27.96
N LEU A 496 -28.03 -14.67 -26.80
CA LEU A 496 -29.25 -15.37 -26.39
C LEU A 496 -30.41 -14.86 -27.26
N ASN A 497 -30.53 -15.37 -28.49
CA ASN A 497 -31.76 -15.22 -29.27
C ASN A 497 -32.78 -16.22 -28.72
N GLY A 498 -33.82 -15.68 -28.09
CA GLY A 498 -35.01 -16.37 -27.62
C GLY A 498 -36.03 -15.35 -27.17
#